data_AF-A0A8T3W2S4-F1
#
_entry.id   AF-A0A8T3W2S4-F1
#
_cell.length_a   1.000
_cell.length_b   1.000
_cell.length_c   1.000
_cell.angle_alpha   90.00
_cell.angle_beta   90.00
_cell.angle_gamma   90.00
#
_symmetry.space_group_name_H-M   'P 1'
#
loop_
_entity.id
_entity.type
_entity.pdbx_description
1 polymer ?
#
loop_
_entity_poly.entity_id
_entity_poly.type
_entity_poly.pdbx_seq_one_letter_code
_entity_poly.pdbx_strand_id
1 'polypeptide(L)'
;MSHFFSPCTHPRRACRSFLLLVISLSVISWIASALSVHSVLHIKEDVMTLVNGTGDRKEAMEFMARAYCTRKHGASGMCDQCAALLDYAFDRIDSCPNHETGVRCKGCPTRCYNRDMAGMMEDLLDSELPRLVLHPIMLKKFCNW
;
A
#
# COMPACT_ATOMS: atom_id res chain seq x y z
N MET A 1 -13.39 -19.95 -1.13
CA MET A 1 -14.22 -19.40 -2.22
C MET A 1 -14.61 -17.98 -1.84
N SER A 2 -13.90 -16.99 -2.37
CA SER A 2 -14.25 -15.57 -2.33
C SER A 2 -13.31 -14.82 -3.27
N HIS A 3 -13.66 -14.88 -4.55
CA HIS A 3 -13.25 -13.87 -5.52
C HIS A 3 -13.86 -12.54 -5.09
N PHE A 4 -13.09 -11.46 -4.99
CA PHE A 4 -13.64 -10.11 -5.10
C PHE A 4 -12.55 -9.11 -5.57
N PHE A 5 -12.68 -8.75 -6.85
CA PHE A 5 -12.23 -7.52 -7.54
C PHE A 5 -10.72 -7.20 -7.65
N SER A 6 -10.13 -7.65 -8.75
CA SER A 6 -9.20 -6.83 -9.53
C SER A 6 -9.92 -6.29 -10.77
N PRO A 7 -10.06 -4.97 -10.94
CA PRO A 7 -10.19 -4.34 -12.26
C PRO A 7 -8.79 -3.83 -12.64
N CYS A 8 -8.22 -4.16 -13.80
CA CYS A 8 -8.57 -3.52 -15.05
C CYS A 8 -7.91 -4.30 -16.21
N THR A 9 -8.71 -4.77 -17.17
CA THR A 9 -8.23 -5.24 -18.47
C THR A 9 -9.24 -4.91 -19.57
N HIS A 10 -8.85 -4.15 -20.60
CA HIS A 10 -9.35 -4.26 -21.99
C HIS A 10 -8.39 -3.48 -22.96
N PRO A 11 -8.46 -3.64 -24.31
CA PRO A 11 -7.42 -4.30 -25.11
C PRO A 11 -7.04 -3.61 -26.46
N ARG A 12 -5.99 -4.19 -27.08
CA ARG A 12 -5.57 -4.32 -28.51
C ARG A 12 -6.11 -3.39 -29.63
N ARG A 13 -5.18 -2.71 -30.36
CA ARG A 13 -4.68 -2.92 -31.78
C ARG A 13 -5.75 -2.76 -32.89
N ALA A 14 -5.57 -2.20 -34.10
CA ALA A 14 -4.46 -1.77 -34.97
C ALA A 14 -5.04 -0.94 -36.16
N CYS A 15 -4.23 -0.18 -36.93
CA CYS A 15 -4.06 -0.34 -38.40
C CYS A 15 -3.13 0.74 -39.01
N ARG A 16 -2.04 0.27 -39.62
CA ARG A 16 -1.00 1.01 -40.34
C ARG A 16 -1.49 1.42 -41.74
N SER A 17 -0.95 2.49 -42.31
CA SER A 17 -1.01 2.85 -43.75
C SER A 17 -2.13 3.76 -44.26
N PHE A 18 -2.84 4.46 -43.38
CA PHE A 18 -3.29 5.84 -43.63
C PHE A 18 -2.26 6.85 -43.06
N LEU A 19 -0.98 6.42 -43.09
CA LEU A 19 -0.02 6.69 -42.03
C LEU A 19 0.62 8.07 -42.18
N LEU A 20 1.39 8.43 -43.21
CA LEU A 20 2.39 9.52 -43.03
C LEU A 20 1.90 10.98 -43.07
N LEU A 21 0.75 11.32 -43.66
CA LEU A 21 0.24 12.71 -43.73
C LEU A 21 -0.90 13.01 -42.73
N VAL A 22 -1.69 12.00 -42.38
CA VAL A 22 -2.49 12.05 -41.14
C VAL A 22 -1.55 11.92 -39.95
N ILE A 23 -0.42 11.23 -40.05
CA ILE A 23 0.63 11.28 -39.02
C ILE A 23 1.09 12.70 -38.75
N SER A 24 1.23 13.68 -39.64
CA SER A 24 1.75 14.98 -39.19
C SER A 24 0.72 15.77 -38.36
N LEU A 25 -0.51 15.93 -38.85
CA LEU A 25 -1.57 16.67 -38.14
C LEU A 25 -2.18 15.85 -37.00
N SER A 26 -2.30 14.53 -37.16
CA SER A 26 -2.62 13.64 -36.06
C SER A 26 -1.45 13.47 -35.10
N VAL A 27 -0.17 13.44 -35.47
CA VAL A 27 0.94 13.46 -34.50
C VAL A 27 1.00 14.79 -33.80
N ILE A 28 0.69 15.92 -34.42
CA ILE A 28 0.60 17.20 -33.69
C ILE A 28 -0.60 17.19 -32.72
N SER A 29 -1.76 16.68 -33.13
CA SER A 29 -2.94 16.52 -32.25
C SER A 29 -2.73 15.43 -31.18
N TRP A 30 -2.00 14.37 -31.49
CA TRP A 30 -1.67 13.24 -30.61
C TRP A 30 -0.47 13.58 -29.72
N ILE A 31 0.44 14.46 -30.13
CA ILE A 31 1.47 15.10 -29.29
C ILE A 31 0.81 16.15 -28.39
N ALA A 32 -0.14 16.95 -28.85
CA ALA A 32 -0.88 17.88 -27.98
C ALA A 32 -1.75 17.13 -26.95
N SER A 33 -2.39 16.05 -27.39
CA SER A 33 -3.07 15.10 -26.50
C SER A 33 -2.06 14.42 -25.58
N ALA A 34 -0.92 13.93 -26.08
CA ALA A 34 0.12 13.27 -25.31
C ALA A 34 0.92 14.21 -24.40
N LEU A 35 1.04 15.51 -24.65
CA LEU A 35 1.58 16.48 -23.69
C LEU A 35 0.61 16.62 -22.51
N SER A 36 -0.70 16.60 -22.78
CA SER A 36 -1.72 16.52 -21.74
C SER A 36 -1.70 15.15 -21.01
N VAL A 37 -1.42 14.04 -21.72
CA VAL A 37 -1.34 12.69 -21.12
C VAL A 37 -0.01 12.43 -20.41
N HIS A 38 1.10 13.07 -20.81
CA HIS A 38 2.43 12.93 -20.21
C HIS A 38 2.49 13.64 -18.87
N SER A 39 1.85 14.82 -18.76
CA SER A 39 1.60 15.47 -17.48
C SER A 39 0.80 14.53 -16.55
N VAL A 40 -0.25 13.88 -17.06
CA VAL A 40 -1.06 12.90 -16.29
C VAL A 40 -0.30 11.60 -15.96
N LEU A 41 0.68 11.17 -16.77
CA LEU A 41 1.52 10.00 -16.51
C LEU A 41 2.56 10.29 -15.42
N HIS A 42 3.22 11.44 -15.48
CA HIS A 42 4.15 11.88 -14.43
C HIS A 42 3.42 12.07 -13.09
N ILE A 43 2.21 12.67 -13.11
CA ILE A 43 1.36 12.80 -11.92
C ILE A 43 0.98 11.44 -11.34
N LYS A 44 0.76 10.39 -12.16
CA LYS A 44 0.47 9.05 -11.64
C LYS A 44 1.68 8.40 -10.97
N GLU A 45 2.87 8.58 -11.51
CA GLU A 45 4.11 8.09 -10.90
C GLU A 45 4.41 8.82 -9.58
N ASP A 46 4.18 10.14 -9.53
CA ASP A 46 4.36 10.98 -8.34
C ASP A 46 3.29 10.74 -7.25
N VAL A 47 2.05 10.42 -7.63
CA VAL A 47 0.98 10.04 -6.69
C VAL A 47 1.18 8.60 -6.17
N MET A 48 1.68 7.68 -6.99
CA MET A 48 1.97 6.30 -6.57
C MET A 48 3.17 6.26 -5.60
N THR A 49 4.17 7.12 -5.77
CA THR A 49 5.31 7.24 -4.85
C THR A 49 4.94 7.84 -3.50
N LEU A 50 3.99 8.79 -3.45
CA LEU A 50 3.47 9.36 -2.19
C LEU A 50 2.58 8.39 -1.39
N VAL A 51 1.88 7.45 -2.05
CA VAL A 51 1.02 6.46 -1.39
C VAL A 51 1.79 5.24 -0.87
N ASN A 52 3.04 5.05 -1.28
CA ASN A 52 3.87 3.90 -0.93
C ASN A 52 4.85 4.14 0.24
N GLY A 53 4.68 5.24 0.98
CA GLY A 53 5.57 5.64 2.06
C GLY A 53 5.58 4.68 3.26
N THR A 54 6.77 4.43 3.81
CA THR A 54 6.99 3.63 5.02
C THR A 54 6.31 4.23 6.26
N GLY A 55 6.17 5.56 6.27
CA GLY A 55 5.53 6.33 7.34
C GLY A 55 4.09 5.91 7.59
N ASP A 56 3.33 5.62 6.54
CA ASP A 56 1.92 5.20 6.68
C ASP A 56 1.79 3.85 7.39
N ARG A 57 2.71 2.93 7.12
CA ARG A 57 2.70 1.59 7.73
C ARG A 57 3.09 1.64 9.20
N LYS A 58 4.07 2.48 9.56
CA LYS A 58 4.48 2.68 10.96
C LYS A 58 3.39 3.36 11.77
N GLU A 59 2.77 4.40 11.23
CA GLU A 59 1.70 5.12 11.91
C GLU A 59 0.46 4.24 12.13
N ALA A 60 0.09 3.43 11.12
CA ALA A 60 -0.96 2.42 11.27
C ALA A 60 -0.61 1.40 12.38
N MET A 61 0.65 0.95 12.43
CA MET A 61 1.11 0.02 13.46
C MET A 61 1.04 0.60 14.86
N GLU A 62 1.55 1.82 15.04
CA GLU A 62 1.55 2.50 16.34
C GLU A 62 0.13 2.70 16.86
N PHE A 63 -0.78 3.14 15.97
CA PHE A 63 -2.18 3.31 16.30
C PHE A 63 -2.83 2.00 16.76
N MET A 64 -2.66 0.92 15.98
CA MET A 64 -3.24 -0.38 16.32
C MET A 64 -2.63 -0.96 17.59
N ALA A 65 -1.31 -0.87 17.77
CA ALA A 65 -0.60 -1.39 18.95
C ALA A 65 -1.01 -0.68 20.24
N ARG A 66 -1.10 0.66 20.22
CA ARG A 66 -1.55 1.44 21.38
C ARG A 66 -2.98 1.07 21.76
N ALA A 67 -3.86 1.02 20.76
CA ALA A 67 -5.26 0.75 20.97
C ALA A 67 -5.48 -0.71 21.47
N TYR A 68 -4.74 -1.68 20.90
CA TYR A 68 -4.70 -3.07 21.35
C TYR A 68 -4.23 -3.18 22.80
N CYS A 69 -3.13 -2.51 23.16
CA CYS A 69 -2.59 -2.51 24.52
C CYS A 69 -3.62 -2.00 25.55
N THR A 70 -4.26 -0.86 25.26
CA THR A 70 -5.29 -0.31 26.15
C THR A 70 -6.49 -1.25 26.30
N ARG A 71 -6.93 -1.93 25.23
CA ARG A 71 -8.10 -2.82 25.29
C ARG A 71 -7.81 -4.21 25.86
N LYS A 72 -6.72 -4.85 25.45
CA LYS A 72 -6.40 -6.22 25.86
C LYS A 72 -5.75 -6.25 27.24
N HIS A 73 -4.91 -5.27 27.56
CA HIS A 73 -4.15 -5.24 28.81
C HIS A 73 -4.66 -4.20 29.81
N GLY A 74 -5.58 -3.31 29.42
CA GLY A 74 -6.12 -2.28 30.32
C GLY A 74 -5.11 -1.22 30.74
N ALA A 75 -3.97 -1.13 30.05
CA ALA A 75 -2.89 -0.22 30.42
C ALA A 75 -3.22 1.24 30.06
N SER A 76 -2.84 2.17 30.93
CA SER A 76 -2.92 3.62 30.68
C SER A 76 -1.88 4.12 29.68
N GLY A 77 -0.88 3.30 29.38
CA GLY A 77 0.17 3.53 28.39
C GLY A 77 0.51 2.28 27.59
N MET A 78 1.61 2.32 26.83
CA MET A 78 2.12 1.15 26.12
C MET A 78 2.84 0.22 27.10
N CYS A 79 2.43 -1.05 27.19
CA CYS A 79 3.17 -2.04 27.99
C CYS A 79 4.43 -2.52 27.25
N ASP A 80 5.39 -3.07 27.99
CA ASP A 80 6.68 -3.52 27.44
C ASP A 80 6.52 -4.54 26.30
N GLN A 81 5.53 -5.43 26.39
CA GLN A 81 5.26 -6.41 25.34
C GLN A 81 4.78 -5.76 24.04
N CYS A 82 3.85 -4.81 24.13
CA CYS A 82 3.35 -4.08 22.96
C CYS A 82 4.40 -3.11 22.40
N ALA A 83 5.23 -2.51 23.26
CA ALA A 83 6.35 -1.70 22.84
C ALA A 83 7.38 -2.53 22.06
N ALA A 84 7.78 -3.69 22.59
CA ALA A 84 8.71 -4.58 21.91
C ALA A 84 8.17 -5.10 20.57
N LEU A 85 6.87 -5.38 20.48
CA LEU A 85 6.22 -5.76 19.22
C LEU A 85 6.25 -4.61 18.20
N LEU A 86 6.01 -3.38 18.66
CA LEU A 86 6.03 -2.18 17.81
C LEU A 86 7.43 -1.88 17.29
N ASP A 87 8.43 -1.90 18.17
CA ASP A 87 9.84 -1.69 17.80
C ASP A 87 10.29 -2.75 16.79
N TYR A 88 9.95 -4.01 17.05
CA TYR A 88 10.20 -5.11 16.11
C TYR A 88 9.55 -4.86 14.74
N ALA A 89 8.28 -4.41 14.71
CA ALA A 89 7.61 -4.10 13.46
C ALA A 89 8.27 -2.92 12.72
N PHE A 90 8.73 -1.89 13.45
CA PHE A 90 9.43 -0.75 12.87
C PHE A 90 10.76 -1.15 12.23
N ASP A 91 11.57 -1.95 12.91
CA ASP A 91 12.83 -2.46 12.36
C ASP A 91 12.60 -3.27 11.07
N ARG A 92 11.53 -4.07 11.03
CA ARG A 92 11.15 -4.85 9.85
C ARG A 92 10.64 -3.99 8.72
N ILE A 93 9.90 -2.93 9.03
CA ILE A 93 9.52 -1.93 8.03
C ILE A 93 10.81 -1.30 7.52
N ASP A 94 11.64 -0.67 8.34
CA ASP A 94 12.84 0.03 7.85
C ASP A 94 13.80 -0.83 7.02
N SER A 95 13.94 -2.11 7.37
CA SER A 95 14.84 -3.03 6.68
C SER A 95 14.19 -3.77 5.50
N CYS A 96 12.96 -3.47 5.12
CA CYS A 96 12.25 -4.29 4.13
C CYS A 96 12.78 -4.02 2.70
N PRO A 97 13.25 -5.06 1.99
CA PRO A 97 13.82 -4.92 0.64
C PRO A 97 12.76 -4.60 -0.42
N ASN A 98 11.48 -4.79 -0.10
CA ASN A 98 10.37 -4.61 -1.02
C ASN A 98 9.67 -3.25 -0.85
N HIS A 99 10.36 -2.26 -0.27
CA HIS A 99 9.83 -0.91 -0.09
C HIS A 99 9.49 -0.25 -1.42
N GLU A 100 10.47 -0.23 -2.32
CA GLU A 100 10.34 0.44 -3.62
C GLU A 100 9.41 -0.33 -4.56
N THR A 101 9.34 -1.66 -4.41
CA THR A 101 8.47 -2.52 -5.23
C THR A 101 7.00 -2.46 -4.78
N GLY A 102 6.70 -1.87 -3.61
CA GLY A 102 5.34 -1.65 -3.14
C GLY A 102 4.57 -2.95 -2.83
N VAL A 103 5.29 -4.05 -2.58
CA VAL A 103 4.65 -5.32 -2.24
C VAL A 103 4.12 -5.25 -0.81
N ARG A 104 2.84 -5.55 -0.64
CA ARG A 104 2.18 -5.67 0.67
C ARG A 104 2.77 -6.82 1.48
N CYS A 105 2.90 -6.66 2.78
CA CYS A 105 3.43 -7.67 3.70
C CYS A 105 2.68 -9.01 3.56
N LYS A 106 1.33 -8.97 3.46
CA LYS A 106 0.51 -10.19 3.28
C LYS A 106 0.77 -10.93 1.96
N GLY A 107 1.20 -10.20 0.92
CA GLY A 107 1.55 -10.75 -0.40
C GLY A 107 3.05 -10.92 -0.61
N CYS A 108 3.87 -10.69 0.43
CA CYS A 108 5.32 -10.68 0.30
C CYS A 108 5.84 -12.11 0.05
N PRO A 109 6.70 -12.33 -0.96
CA PRO A 109 7.28 -13.66 -1.21
C PRO A 109 8.31 -14.06 -0.14
N THR A 110 8.79 -13.10 0.65
CA THR A 110 9.79 -13.33 1.70
C THR A 110 9.13 -13.40 3.07
N ARG A 111 9.37 -14.49 3.81
CA ARG A 111 8.95 -14.62 5.20
C ARG A 111 9.92 -13.87 6.11
N CYS A 112 9.63 -12.60 6.42
CA CYS A 112 10.51 -11.74 7.23
C CYS A 112 10.13 -11.69 8.73
N TYR A 113 8.91 -12.07 9.11
CA TYR A 113 8.49 -12.12 10.51
C TYR A 113 8.89 -13.44 11.18
N ASN A 114 9.50 -13.37 12.37
CA ASN A 114 9.67 -14.53 13.24
C ASN A 114 8.29 -15.07 13.65
N ARG A 115 8.17 -16.39 13.86
CA ARG A 115 6.93 -17.08 14.22
C ARG A 115 6.26 -16.51 15.47
N ASP A 116 7.02 -16.27 16.53
CA ASP A 116 6.46 -15.80 17.80
C ASP A 116 5.90 -14.37 17.66
N MET A 117 6.65 -13.49 17.00
CA MET A 117 6.23 -12.13 16.70
C MET A 117 5.09 -12.10 15.66
N ALA A 118 5.07 -13.04 14.71
CA ALA A 118 3.98 -13.17 13.74
C ALA A 118 2.67 -13.53 14.44
N GLY A 119 2.69 -14.45 15.40
CA GLY A 119 1.48 -14.79 16.18
C GLY A 119 0.96 -13.59 16.98
N MET A 120 1.84 -12.86 17.67
CA MET A 120 1.44 -11.63 18.38
C MET A 120 0.89 -10.56 17.43
N MET A 121 1.46 -10.47 16.24
CA MET A 121 1.03 -9.52 15.22
C MET A 121 -0.32 -9.91 14.61
N GLU A 122 -0.55 -11.20 14.33
CA GLU A 122 -1.84 -11.74 13.90
C GLU A 122 -2.92 -11.48 14.96
N ASP A 123 -2.64 -11.74 16.23
CA ASP A 123 -3.53 -11.44 17.36
C ASP A 123 -3.91 -9.94 17.42
N LEU A 124 -2.93 -9.05 17.22
CA LEU A 124 -3.13 -7.61 17.18
C LEU A 124 -4.03 -7.23 16.01
N LEU A 125 -3.73 -7.74 14.81
CA LEU A 125 -4.50 -7.47 13.61
C LEU A 125 -5.93 -7.99 13.74
N ASP A 126 -6.14 -9.23 14.19
CA ASP A 126 -7.48 -9.82 14.32
C ASP A 126 -8.34 -9.08 15.34
N SER A 127 -7.74 -8.58 16.43
CA SER A 127 -8.44 -7.72 17.39
C SER A 127 -8.83 -6.38 16.76
N GLU A 128 -7.93 -5.75 16.00
CA GLU A 128 -8.07 -4.34 15.62
C GLU A 128 -8.65 -4.08 14.24
N LEU A 129 -8.49 -5.02 13.32
CA LEU A 129 -8.98 -4.89 11.96
C LEU A 129 -10.47 -4.62 11.86
N PRO A 130 -11.37 -5.32 12.59
CA PRO A 130 -12.81 -5.03 12.52
C PRO A 130 -13.16 -3.59 12.88
N ARG A 131 -12.37 -2.97 13.76
CA ARG A 131 -12.56 -1.59 14.22
C ARG A 131 -11.92 -0.58 13.29
N LEU A 132 -10.79 -0.95 12.68
CA LEU A 132 -10.09 -0.12 11.70
C LEU A 132 -10.96 0.18 10.47
N VAL A 133 -11.86 -0.73 10.11
CA VAL A 133 -12.85 -0.54 9.03
C VAL A 133 -13.76 0.66 9.28
N LEU A 134 -14.01 1.03 10.54
CA LEU A 134 -14.81 2.21 10.90
C LEU A 134 -14.01 3.52 10.84
N HIS A 135 -12.71 3.44 10.58
CA HIS A 135 -11.79 4.57 10.57
C HIS A 135 -11.22 4.78 9.15
N PRO A 136 -11.93 5.47 8.24
CA PRO A 136 -11.65 5.47 6.80
C PRO A 136 -10.24 5.96 6.44
N ILE A 137 -9.70 6.91 7.22
CA ILE A 137 -8.34 7.42 7.05
C ILE A 137 -7.30 6.35 7.41
N MET A 138 -7.49 5.62 8.51
CA MET A 138 -6.54 4.61 8.96
C MET A 138 -6.64 3.32 8.14
N LEU A 139 -7.85 2.98 7.68
CA LEU A 139 -8.07 1.87 6.76
C LEU A 139 -7.26 2.04 5.47
N LYS A 140 -7.20 3.26 4.93
CA LYS A 140 -6.40 3.57 3.74
C LYS A 140 -4.91 3.32 3.96
N LYS A 141 -4.38 3.69 5.13
CA LYS A 141 -2.98 3.43 5.52
C LYS A 141 -2.70 1.94 5.70
N PHE A 142 -3.68 1.19 6.18
CA PHE A 142 -3.57 -0.26 6.39
C PHE A 142 -3.66 -1.08 5.10
N CYS A 143 -4.41 -0.66 4.07
CA CYS A 143 -4.50 -1.38 2.80
C CYS A 143 -3.16 -1.49 2.04
N ASN A 144 -2.13 -0.77 2.49
CA ASN A 144 -0.75 -0.86 2.01
C ASN A 144 0.11 -1.86 2.80
N TRP A 145 -0.50 -2.60 3.72
CA TRP A 145 0.10 -3.70 4.51
C TRP A 145 -0.29 -5.08 3.96
#